data_AF-D6AC96-F1
#
_entry.id   AF-D6AC96-F1
#
_cell.length_a   1.000
_cell.length_b   1.000
_cell.length_c   1.000
_cell.angle_alpha   90.00
_cell.angle_beta   90.00
_cell.angle_gamma   90.00
#
_symmetry.space_group_name_H-M   'P 1'
#
loop_
_entity.id
_entity.type
_entity.pdbx_description
1 polymer ?
#
loop_
_entity_poly.entity_id
_entity_poly.type
_entity_poly.pdbx_seq_one_letter_code
_entity_poly.pdbx_strand_id
1 'polypeptide(L)'
;MQSTWRAVIMALRFLGIDPNSPTDESPTIWLDDVTGDLIIQSYVADAGTVERAKEVGSIPGHSTEIPPNETMIRLPANMLQFIPRTDGGSSATTGT
;
A
#
# COMPACT_ATOMS: atom_id res chain seq x y z
N MET A 1 -17.63 34.73 6.60
CA MET A 1 -17.23 33.53 7.36
C MET A 1 -16.28 32.74 6.49
N GLN A 2 -14.99 32.88 6.75
CA GLN A 2 -13.94 32.21 5.99
C GLN A 2 -13.76 30.85 6.65
N SER A 3 -14.37 29.82 6.07
CA SER A 3 -14.12 28.44 6.46
C SER A 3 -12.67 28.15 6.11
N THR A 4 -11.77 28.13 7.10
CA THR A 4 -10.38 27.74 6.88
C THR A 4 -10.36 26.27 6.48
N TRP A 5 -10.40 25.97 5.19
CA TRP A 5 -10.02 24.66 4.69
C TRP A 5 -8.56 24.48 5.09
N ARG A 6 -8.31 23.69 6.13
CA ARG A 6 -7.01 23.04 6.27
C ARG A 6 -6.95 22.10 5.08
N ALA A 7 -6.42 22.58 3.96
CA ALA A 7 -5.87 21.65 2.99
C ALA A 7 -4.85 20.84 3.78
N VAL A 8 -5.18 19.58 4.07
CA VAL A 8 -4.14 18.59 4.33
C VAL A 8 -3.38 18.56 3.00
N ILE A 9 -2.30 19.31 2.95
CA ILE A 9 -1.36 19.24 1.84
C ILE A 9 -0.79 17.83 1.89
N MET A 10 -1.38 16.90 1.14
CA MET A 10 -0.89 15.53 0.98
C MET A 10 0.55 15.63 0.47
N ALA A 11 1.51 15.38 1.36
CA ALA A 11 2.92 15.45 1.04
C ALA A 11 3.34 14.11 0.46
N LEU A 12 2.89 13.84 -0.77
CA LEU A 12 3.18 12.58 -1.46
C LEU A 12 4.64 12.55 -1.90
N ARG A 13 5.43 11.71 -1.26
CA ARG A 13 6.80 11.39 -1.64
C ARG A 13 6.82 10.13 -2.48
N PHE A 14 7.35 10.25 -3.69
CA PHE A 14 7.54 9.11 -4.59
C PHE A 14 8.54 8.10 -3.98
N LEU A 15 8.16 6.82 -3.96
CA LEU A 15 9.00 5.73 -3.46
C LEU A 15 9.56 4.86 -4.59
N GLY A 16 8.76 4.58 -5.61
CA GLY A 16 9.21 3.76 -6.73
C GLY A 16 8.13 3.42 -7.74
N ILE A 17 8.58 2.92 -8.88
CA ILE A 17 7.78 2.48 -10.02
C ILE A 17 8.36 1.16 -10.54
N ASP A 18 7.52 0.27 -11.09
CA ASP A 18 7.98 -1.00 -11.63
C ASP A 18 8.86 -0.77 -12.89
N PRO A 19 10.18 -1.03 -12.82
CA PRO A 19 11.10 -0.78 -13.92
C PRO A 19 10.92 -1.77 -15.08
N ASN A 20 10.19 -2.87 -14.86
CA ASN A 20 9.98 -3.92 -15.86
C ASN A 20 8.62 -3.81 -16.55
N SER A 21 7.83 -2.77 -16.25
CA SER A 21 6.50 -2.62 -16.83
C SER A 21 6.55 -2.16 -18.30
N PRO A 22 5.67 -2.70 -19.17
CA PRO A 22 5.41 -2.09 -20.47
C PRO A 22 4.80 -0.69 -20.27
N THR A 23 5.01 0.17 -21.26
CA THR A 23 4.96 1.64 -21.20
C THR A 23 3.64 2.28 -20.69
N ASP A 24 2.59 1.49 -20.46
CA ASP A 24 1.25 1.96 -20.10
C ASP A 24 0.74 1.48 -18.73
N GLU A 25 1.39 0.48 -18.13
CA GLU A 25 0.92 -0.14 -16.88
C GLU A 25 2.03 -0.22 -15.84
N SER A 26 2.31 0.91 -15.18
CA SER A 26 3.44 0.98 -14.24
C SER A 26 2.96 1.10 -12.79
N PRO A 27 2.94 -0.01 -12.03
CA PRO A 27 2.70 0.03 -10.60
C PRO A 27 3.61 1.05 -9.92
N THR A 28 3.03 1.91 -9.09
CA THR A 28 3.71 3.05 -8.49
C THR A 28 3.31 3.19 -7.03
N ILE A 29 4.28 3.55 -6.19
CA ILE A 29 4.10 3.72 -4.75
C ILE A 29 4.55 5.12 -4.35
N TRP A 30 3.71 5.77 -3.55
CA TRP A 30 4.01 7.02 -2.84
C TRP A 30 3.80 6.83 -1.34
N LEU A 31 4.51 7.61 -0.53
CA LEU A 31 4.25 7.77 0.88
C LEU A 31 3.60 9.14 1.10
N ASP A 32 2.49 9.20 1.82
CA ASP A 32 2.04 10.45 2.40
C ASP A 32 2.88 10.77 3.64
N ASP A 33 3.80 11.72 3.55
CA ASP A 33 4.67 12.11 4.68
C ASP A 33 3.86 12.74 5.85
N VAL A 34 2.59 13.09 5.66
CA VAL A 34 1.72 13.63 6.73
C VAL A 34 1.12 12.53 7.59
N THR A 35 0.61 11.47 6.96
CA THR A 35 -0.10 10.39 7.68
C THR A 35 0.76 9.15 7.88
N GLY A 36 1.81 8.97 7.06
CA GLY A 36 2.58 7.74 6.97
C GLY A 36 1.91 6.67 6.10
N ASP A 37 0.78 6.98 5.44
CA ASP A 37 0.06 6.03 4.61
C ASP A 37 0.78 5.81 3.28
N LEU A 38 0.72 4.56 2.79
CA LEU A 38 1.17 4.24 1.44
C LEU A 38 0.02 4.41 0.45
N ILE A 39 0.25 5.21 -0.58
CA ILE A 39 -0.65 5.33 -1.73
C ILE A 39 -0.07 4.46 -2.84
N ILE A 40 -0.87 3.51 -3.33
CA ILE A 40 -0.40 2.49 -4.28
C ILE A 40 -1.32 2.45 -5.48
N GLN A 41 -0.76 2.67 -6.67
CA GLN A 41 -1.40 2.34 -7.95
C GLN A 41 -0.83 1.01 -8.41
N SER A 42 -1.70 0.01 -8.66
CA SER A 42 -1.29 -1.30 -9.19
C SER A 42 -2.47 -2.00 -9.88
N TYR A 43 -2.24 -3.22 -10.33
CA TYR A 43 -3.24 -4.07 -10.97
C TYR A 43 -4.35 -4.50 -10.00
N VAL A 44 -5.61 -4.48 -10.45
CA VAL A 44 -6.71 -5.14 -9.74
C VAL A 44 -6.50 -6.66 -9.77
N ALA A 45 -6.72 -7.33 -8.63
CA ALA A 45 -6.61 -8.78 -8.55
C ALA A 45 -7.72 -9.47 -9.36
N ASP A 46 -7.40 -10.56 -10.04
CA ASP A 46 -8.38 -11.36 -10.76
C ASP A 46 -9.32 -12.13 -9.81
N ALA A 47 -10.45 -12.60 -10.34
CA ALA A 47 -11.47 -13.29 -9.55
C ALA A 47 -10.94 -14.53 -8.82
N GLY A 48 -10.04 -15.32 -9.42
CA GLY A 48 -9.48 -16.51 -8.79
C GLY A 48 -8.58 -16.16 -7.62
N THR A 49 -7.77 -15.11 -7.76
CA THR A 49 -6.97 -14.55 -6.64
C THR A 49 -7.87 -14.05 -5.52
N VAL A 50 -8.97 -13.37 -5.85
CA VAL A 50 -9.98 -12.90 -4.87
C VAL A 50 -10.60 -14.06 -4.11
N GLU A 51 -11.11 -15.08 -4.80
CA GLU A 51 -11.70 -16.26 -4.15
C GLU A 51 -10.69 -16.94 -3.22
N ARG A 52 -9.45 -17.13 -3.67
CA ARG A 52 -8.44 -17.78 -2.85
C ARG A 52 -8.08 -16.98 -1.60
N ALA A 53 -7.97 -15.66 -1.70
CA ALA A 53 -7.74 -14.80 -0.55
C ALA A 53 -8.89 -14.89 0.47
N LYS A 54 -10.14 -14.97 -0.01
CA LYS A 54 -11.32 -15.16 0.84
C LYS A 54 -11.31 -16.51 1.57
N GLU A 55 -10.86 -17.58 0.92
CA GLU A 55 -10.75 -18.92 1.52
C GLU A 55 -9.69 -19.00 2.63
N VAL A 56 -8.56 -18.30 2.47
CA VAL A 56 -7.54 -18.20 3.52
C VAL A 56 -8.12 -17.52 4.76
N GLY A 57 -9.14 -16.68 4.56
CA GLY A 57 -9.87 -16.00 5.61
C GLY A 57 -9.21 -14.71 6.04
N SER A 58 -10.04 -13.82 6.59
CA SER A 58 -9.59 -12.66 7.35
C SER A 58 -9.53 -13.02 8.84
N ILE A 59 -9.28 -12.03 9.69
CA ILE A 59 -9.28 -12.15 11.15
C ILE A 59 -10.59 -12.86 11.60
N PRO A 60 -10.54 -13.81 12.55
CA PRO A 60 -11.73 -14.52 13.01
C PRO A 60 -12.86 -13.56 13.42
N GLY A 61 -14.05 -13.73 12.83
CA GLY A 61 -15.23 -12.90 13.11
C GLY A 61 -15.46 -11.74 12.13
N HIS A 62 -14.61 -11.57 11.11
CA HIS A 62 -14.83 -10.59 10.04
C HIS A 62 -15.30 -11.25 8.74
N SER A 63 -16.16 -10.55 8.00
CA SER A 63 -16.53 -10.97 6.64
C SER A 63 -15.28 -11.02 5.75
N THR A 64 -15.24 -11.99 4.85
CA THR A 64 -14.22 -12.07 3.81
C THR A 64 -14.64 -11.32 2.54
N GLU A 65 -15.83 -10.74 2.51
CA GLU A 65 -16.26 -9.91 1.40
C GLU A 65 -15.51 -8.58 1.34
N ILE A 66 -15.21 -8.12 0.13
CA ILE A 66 -14.58 -6.84 -0.13
C ILE A 66 -15.69 -5.78 -0.22
N PRO A 67 -15.73 -4.78 0.68
CA PRO A 67 -16.69 -3.68 0.64
C PRO A 67 -16.65 -2.88 -0.68
N PRO A 68 -17.73 -2.14 -1.03
CA PRO A 68 -17.79 -1.38 -2.28
C PRO A 68 -16.71 -0.29 -2.44
N ASN A 69 -16.18 0.21 -1.32
CA ASN A 69 -15.15 1.24 -1.27
C ASN A 69 -13.73 0.65 -1.14
N GLU A 70 -13.58 -0.67 -1.22
CA GLU A 70 -12.30 -1.36 -1.15
C GLU A 70 -12.06 -2.15 -2.43
N THR A 71 -10.79 -2.41 -2.73
CA THR A 71 -10.40 -3.27 -3.84
C THR A 71 -9.17 -4.07 -3.46
N MET A 72 -9.09 -5.31 -3.95
CA MET A 72 -7.86 -6.07 -3.82
C MET A 72 -6.96 -5.77 -5.02
N ILE A 73 -5.76 -5.27 -4.73
CA ILE A 73 -4.73 -5.04 -5.74
C ILE A 73 -3.66 -6.12 -5.66
N ARG A 74 -3.13 -6.51 -6.82
CA ARG A 74 -1.93 -7.32 -6.94
C ARG A 74 -0.74 -6.37 -7.10
N LEU A 75 0.16 -6.38 -6.14
CA LEU A 75 1.43 -5.66 -6.23
C LEU A 75 2.53 -6.61 -6.72
N PRO A 76 3.27 -6.29 -7.81
CA PRO A 76 4.39 -7.11 -8.26
C PRO A 76 5.47 -7.30 -7.19
N ALA A 77 6.08 -8.48 -7.15
CA ALA A 77 7.06 -8.83 -6.12
C ALA A 77 8.30 -7.92 -6.13
N ASN A 78 8.71 -7.43 -7.29
CA ASN A 78 9.83 -6.49 -7.40
C ASN A 78 9.52 -5.10 -6.82
N MET A 79 8.25 -4.74 -6.60
CA MET A 79 7.87 -3.49 -5.95
C MET A 79 8.03 -3.54 -4.42
N LEU A 80 8.13 -4.73 -3.83
CA LEU A 80 8.27 -4.90 -2.37
C LEU A 80 9.49 -4.16 -1.80
N GLN A 81 10.53 -3.96 -2.60
CA GLN A 81 11.74 -3.22 -2.20
C GLN A 81 11.46 -1.73 -1.88
N PHE A 82 10.37 -1.17 -2.40
CA PHE A 82 9.99 0.22 -2.18
C PHE A 82 9.07 0.39 -0.97
N ILE A 83 8.57 -0.70 -0.37
CA ILE A 83 7.75 -0.65 0.84
C ILE A 83 8.68 -0.39 2.03
N PRO A 84 8.52 0.74 2.75
CA PRO A 84 9.31 1.01 3.94
C PRO A 84 9.09 -0.09 4.97
N ARG A 85 10.17 -0.70 5.43
CA ARG A 85 10.11 -1.66 6.52
C ARG A 85 10.11 -0.88 7.82
N THR A 86 9.07 -1.02 8.64
CA THR A 86 9.17 -0.64 10.04
C THR A 86 10.20 -1.59 10.65
N ASP A 87 11.33 -1.05 11.05
CA ASP A 87 12.31 -1.71 11.89
C ASP A 87 11.63 -2.05 13.21
N GLY A 88 10.94 -3.19 13.25
CA GLY A 88 10.52 -3.81 14.51
C GLY A 88 11.77 -3.92 15.36
N GLY A 89 11.83 -3.08 16.40
CA GLY A 89 13.07 -2.65 17.03
C GLY A 89 14.14 -3.73 17.18
N SER A 90 15.31 -3.43 16.66
CA SER A 90 16.56 -3.73 17.35
C SER A 90 17.50 -2.58 17.06
N SER A 91 17.27 -1.46 17.75
CA SER A 91 18.37 -0.61 18.16
C SER A 91 19.27 -1.45 19.06
N ALA A 92 20.14 -2.26 18.44
CA ALA A 92 21.34 -2.75 19.08
C ALA A 92 22.31 -1.57 19.19
N THR A 93 21.98 -0.61 20.05
CA THR A 93 22.94 0.36 20.54
C THR A 93 23.89 -0.39 21.47
N THR A 94 25.07 -0.68 20.93
CA THR A 94 26.40 -0.52 21.51
C THR A 94 26.66 -0.98 22.94
N GLY A 95 27.58 -1.94 23.07
CA GLY A 95 28.44 -2.09 24.24
C GLY A 95 29.77 -2.70 23.81
N THR A 96 30.80 -1.84 23.79
CA THR A 96 32.26 -2.05 23.67
C THR A 96 32.82 -3.45 23.83
#